data_AF-A0A378T783-F1
#
_entry.id   AF-A0A378T783-F1
#
_cell.length_a   1.000
_cell.length_b   1.000
_cell.length_c   1.000
_cell.angle_alpha   90.00
_cell.angle_beta   90.00
_cell.angle_gamma   90.00
#
_symmetry.space_group_name_H-M   'P 1'
#
loop_
_entity.id
_entity.type
_entity.pdbx_description
1 polymer ?
#
loop_
_entity_poly.entity_id
_entity_poly.type
_entity_poly.pdbx_seq_one_letter_code
_entity_poly.pdbx_strand_id
1 'polypeptide(L)'
;MQRDSTTAGSGGRGARQRILDAAADLFYHEGINATGVEQLAAEASVSKRTLYQHFPSKTAVVQEYLRAVSGLIGEPVRPDPEAGDARKILLSLFATPPAGARMRGCPFHNAAVEAAGDMPEVQEIVHEQKRSYINGLIRLSKAAGAANPRMLGNQLGVLYEGAAALSTSLNDRTAWTHARKAAETLIDAAITDPG
;
A
#
# COMPACT_ATOMS: atom_id res chain seq x y z
N MET A 1 -0.62 -54.22 -18.52
CA MET A 1 -0.73 -54.37 -17.05
C MET A 1 -0.79 -52.97 -16.46
N GLN A 2 -1.97 -52.59 -15.98
CA GLN A 2 -2.32 -51.30 -15.38
C GLN A 2 -1.60 -51.07 -14.03
N ARG A 3 -1.35 -49.80 -13.71
CA ARG A 3 -1.55 -49.07 -12.42
C ARG A 3 -0.89 -47.68 -12.58
N ASP A 4 -1.61 -46.61 -12.93
CA ASP A 4 -2.42 -45.69 -12.11
C ASP A 4 -1.70 -44.96 -10.96
N SER A 5 -1.50 -43.65 -11.24
CA SER A 5 -1.78 -42.43 -10.45
C SER A 5 -1.22 -42.22 -9.03
N THR A 6 -0.48 -41.12 -8.86
CA THR A 6 -0.85 -39.97 -7.97
C THR A 6 0.19 -38.84 -8.00
N THR A 7 -0.24 -37.62 -8.33
CA THR A 7 0.17 -36.37 -7.63
C THR A 7 -0.91 -35.31 -7.82
N ALA A 8 -1.92 -35.40 -6.95
CA ALA A 8 -2.78 -34.27 -6.61
C ALA A 8 -1.99 -33.29 -5.72
N GLY A 9 -1.99 -31.99 -6.00
CA GLY A 9 -1.45 -31.00 -5.06
C GLY A 9 -1.01 -29.62 -5.55
N SER A 10 -0.95 -29.32 -6.85
CA SER A 10 -0.46 -28.00 -7.34
C SER A 10 -1.56 -27.02 -7.78
N GLY A 11 -2.75 -27.51 -8.16
CA GLY A 11 -3.79 -26.68 -8.78
C GLY A 11 -4.45 -25.65 -7.85
N GLY A 12 -4.62 -25.96 -6.56
CA GLY A 12 -5.35 -25.10 -5.60
C GLY A 12 -4.53 -23.90 -5.09
N ARG A 13 -3.23 -24.07 -4.86
CA ARG A 13 -2.35 -22.94 -4.51
C ARG A 13 -2.15 -22.00 -5.71
N GLY A 14 -2.07 -22.56 -6.92
CA GLY A 14 -1.98 -21.77 -8.14
C GLY A 14 -3.24 -20.94 -8.40
N ALA A 15 -4.43 -21.51 -8.20
CA ALA A 15 -5.69 -20.77 -8.39
C ALA A 15 -5.84 -19.61 -7.41
N ARG A 16 -5.57 -19.83 -6.11
CA ARG A 16 -5.62 -18.77 -5.11
C ARG A 16 -4.67 -17.61 -5.44
N GLN A 17 -3.43 -17.92 -5.86
CA GLN A 17 -2.47 -16.89 -6.20
C GLN A 17 -2.89 -16.10 -7.44
N ARG A 18 -3.33 -16.76 -8.51
CA ARG A 18 -3.82 -16.07 -9.72
C ARG A 18 -5.00 -15.14 -9.43
N ILE A 19 -5.89 -15.52 -8.51
CA ILE A 19 -6.99 -14.64 -8.08
C ILE A 19 -6.44 -13.40 -7.38
N LEU A 20 -5.43 -13.53 -6.53
CA LEU A 20 -4.82 -12.38 -5.84
C LEU A 20 -4.01 -11.49 -6.80
N ASP A 21 -3.32 -12.08 -7.78
CA ASP A 21 -2.58 -11.33 -8.80
C ASP A 21 -3.55 -10.52 -9.67
N ALA A 22 -4.62 -11.16 -10.17
CA ALA A 22 -5.68 -10.49 -10.91
C ALA A 22 -6.36 -9.39 -10.07
N ALA A 23 -6.62 -9.66 -8.78
CA ALA A 23 -7.17 -8.67 -7.87
C ALA A 23 -6.24 -7.48 -7.66
N ALA A 24 -4.92 -7.71 -7.54
CA ALA A 24 -3.95 -6.65 -7.36
C ALA A 24 -3.93 -5.70 -8.56
N ASP A 25 -3.93 -6.25 -9.77
CA ASP A 25 -3.94 -5.45 -11.00
C ASP A 25 -5.26 -4.71 -11.18
N LEU A 26 -6.40 -5.41 -11.08
CA LEU A 26 -7.72 -4.84 -11.31
C LEU A 26 -8.12 -3.82 -10.24
N PHE A 27 -7.96 -4.13 -8.95
CA PHE A 27 -8.31 -3.17 -7.90
C PHE A 27 -7.44 -1.92 -7.92
N TYR A 28 -6.16 -2.05 -8.29
CA TYR A 28 -5.27 -0.89 -8.41
C TYR A 28 -5.58 -0.03 -9.64
N HIS A 29 -5.98 -0.62 -10.76
CA HIS A 29 -6.20 0.09 -12.01
C HIS A 29 -7.63 0.56 -12.24
N GLU A 30 -8.61 -0.21 -11.82
CA GLU A 30 -10.03 -0.01 -12.09
C GLU A 30 -10.82 0.37 -10.83
N GLY A 31 -10.27 0.08 -9.65
CA GLY A 31 -10.93 0.30 -8.37
C GLY A 31 -11.66 -0.95 -7.87
N ILE A 32 -11.85 -1.02 -6.56
CA ILE A 32 -12.52 -2.13 -5.88
C ILE A 32 -13.96 -2.24 -6.35
N ASN A 33 -14.73 -1.16 -6.36
CA ASN A 33 -16.17 -1.20 -6.64
C ASN A 33 -16.48 -1.51 -8.11
N ALA A 34 -15.70 -0.95 -9.04
CA ALA A 34 -15.86 -1.19 -10.47
C ALA A 34 -15.52 -2.64 -10.88
N THR A 35 -14.62 -3.30 -10.15
CA THR A 35 -14.17 -4.66 -10.47
C THR A 35 -15.20 -5.72 -10.06
N GLY A 36 -15.82 -6.40 -11.02
CA GLY A 36 -16.79 -7.47 -10.75
C GLY A 36 -16.16 -8.82 -10.36
N VAL A 37 -16.91 -9.70 -9.69
CA VAL A 37 -16.45 -11.08 -9.40
C VAL A 37 -16.25 -11.90 -10.67
N GLU A 38 -17.11 -11.70 -11.69
CA GLU A 38 -16.95 -12.37 -12.98
C GLU A 38 -15.67 -11.94 -13.69
N GLN A 39 -15.35 -10.65 -13.65
CA GLN A 39 -14.12 -10.09 -14.22
C GLN A 39 -12.88 -10.65 -13.51
N LEU A 40 -12.89 -10.70 -12.17
CA LEU A 40 -11.83 -11.34 -11.39
C LEU A 40 -11.63 -12.80 -11.77
N ALA A 41 -12.72 -13.56 -11.90
CA ALA A 41 -12.65 -14.97 -12.27
C ALA A 41 -12.08 -15.17 -13.68
N ALA A 42 -12.51 -14.34 -14.63
CA ALA A 42 -12.03 -14.36 -16.01
C ALA A 42 -10.53 -14.04 -16.08
N GLU A 43 -10.09 -12.95 -15.45
CA GLU A 43 -8.68 -12.54 -15.45
C GLU A 43 -7.78 -13.59 -14.78
N ALA A 44 -8.23 -14.15 -13.66
CA ALA A 44 -7.51 -15.22 -12.96
C ALA A 44 -7.55 -16.59 -13.67
N SER A 45 -8.27 -16.70 -14.79
CA SER A 45 -8.51 -17.94 -15.52
C SER A 45 -9.06 -19.05 -14.61
N VAL A 46 -10.10 -18.73 -13.85
CA VAL A 46 -10.83 -19.66 -12.97
C VAL A 46 -12.33 -19.51 -13.15
N SER A 47 -13.10 -20.51 -12.73
CA SER A 47 -14.55 -20.34 -12.64
C SER A 47 -14.93 -19.49 -11.42
N LYS A 48 -16.08 -18.81 -11.46
CA LYS A 48 -16.66 -18.15 -10.28
C LYS A 48 -16.83 -19.10 -9.09
N ARG A 49 -17.18 -20.37 -9.34
CA ARG A 49 -17.25 -21.41 -8.30
C ARG A 49 -15.89 -21.63 -7.65
N THR A 50 -14.83 -21.72 -8.45
CA THR A 50 -13.45 -21.88 -7.95
C THR A 50 -13.00 -20.64 -7.17
N LEU A 51 -13.35 -19.44 -7.61
CA LEU A 51 -13.10 -18.21 -6.86
C LEU A 51 -13.73 -18.30 -5.46
N TYR A 52 -15.01 -18.65 -5.36
CA TYR A 52 -15.70 -18.77 -4.07
C TYR A 52 -15.22 -19.93 -3.19
N GLN A 53 -14.62 -20.97 -3.77
CA GLN A 53 -13.95 -22.03 -2.99
C GLN A 53 -12.70 -21.51 -2.27
N HIS A 54 -12.04 -20.48 -2.79
CA HIS A 54 -10.85 -19.88 -2.19
C HIS A 54 -11.16 -18.64 -1.35
N PHE A 55 -12.15 -17.84 -1.76
CA PHE A 55 -12.53 -16.59 -1.10
C PHE A 55 -14.06 -16.54 -0.95
N PRO A 56 -14.61 -16.56 0.27
CA PRO A 56 -16.05 -16.66 0.48
C PRO A 56 -16.84 -15.44 -0.02
N SER A 57 -16.16 -14.30 -0.25
CA SER A 57 -16.77 -13.07 -0.77
C SER A 57 -15.74 -12.25 -1.55
N LYS A 58 -16.20 -11.27 -2.34
CA LYS A 58 -15.33 -10.26 -2.94
C LYS A 58 -14.58 -9.46 -1.87
N THR A 59 -15.26 -9.13 -0.76
CA THR A 59 -14.63 -8.47 0.39
C THR A 59 -13.46 -9.29 0.94
N ALA A 60 -13.57 -10.62 1.00
CA ALA A 60 -12.45 -11.46 1.42
C ALA A 60 -11.25 -11.38 0.44
N VAL A 61 -11.50 -11.25 -0.87
CA VAL A 61 -10.44 -10.99 -1.86
C VAL A 61 -9.78 -9.62 -1.60
N VAL A 62 -10.58 -8.57 -1.35
CA VAL A 62 -10.09 -7.22 -1.06
C VAL A 62 -9.20 -7.19 0.18
N GLN A 63 -9.62 -7.86 1.25
CA GLN A 63 -8.82 -7.93 2.49
C GLN A 63 -7.46 -8.60 2.25
N GLU A 64 -7.43 -9.71 1.51
CA GLU A 64 -6.20 -10.43 1.21
C GLU A 64 -5.30 -9.66 0.24
N TYR A 65 -5.89 -8.96 -0.73
CA TYR A 65 -5.17 -8.00 -1.57
C TYR A 65 -4.49 -6.91 -0.72
N LEU A 66 -5.23 -6.24 0.19
CA LEU A 66 -4.66 -5.19 1.03
C LEU A 66 -3.58 -5.72 1.97
N ARG A 67 -3.73 -6.93 2.52
CA ARG A 67 -2.69 -7.58 3.31
C ARG A 67 -1.43 -7.87 2.48
N ALA A 68 -1.58 -8.35 1.25
CA ALA A 68 -0.46 -8.58 0.34
C ALA A 68 0.26 -7.27 -0.03
N VAL A 69 -0.49 -6.22 -0.37
CA VAL A 69 0.05 -4.89 -0.67
C VAL A 69 0.77 -4.31 0.54
N SER A 70 0.24 -4.47 1.75
CA SER A 70 0.91 -4.04 2.99
C SER A 70 2.29 -4.70 3.13
N GLY A 71 2.38 -6.01 2.84
CA GLY A 71 3.65 -6.75 2.87
C GLY A 71 4.65 -6.30 1.80
N LEU A 72 4.19 -5.91 0.61
CA LEU A 72 5.04 -5.48 -0.51
C LEU A 72 5.54 -4.04 -0.39
N ILE A 73 4.66 -3.12 0.04
CA ILE A 73 5.04 -1.72 0.30
C ILE A 73 5.98 -1.65 1.53
N GLY A 74 5.99 -2.71 2.34
CA GLY A 74 6.74 -2.80 3.58
C GLY A 74 6.19 -1.83 4.62
N GLU A 75 6.48 -2.07 5.90
CA GLU A 75 6.58 -0.91 6.78
C GLU A 75 7.76 -0.10 6.23
N PRO A 76 7.61 1.18 5.83
CA PRO A 76 8.73 1.98 5.30
C PRO A 76 9.84 2.21 6.32
N VAL A 77 9.67 1.65 7.52
CA VAL A 77 10.38 1.99 8.73
C VAL A 77 10.50 0.74 9.62
N ARG A 78 11.15 -0.29 9.12
CA ARG A 78 12.10 -0.97 10.00
C ARG A 78 13.39 -0.18 9.88
N PRO A 79 13.75 0.66 10.86
CA PRO A 79 15.10 1.21 10.88
C PRO A 79 16.01 0.00 10.97
N ASP A 80 16.64 -0.34 9.86
CA ASP A 80 17.84 -1.16 9.94
C ASP A 80 18.88 -0.25 10.62
N PRO A 81 19.44 -0.65 11.78
CA PRO A 81 20.45 0.12 12.49
C PRO A 81 21.67 0.44 11.61
N GLU A 82 21.89 -0.35 10.54
CA GLU A 82 22.94 -0.17 9.54
C GLU A 82 22.46 0.61 8.30
N ALA A 83 21.15 0.82 8.12
CA ALA A 83 20.56 1.47 6.95
C ALA A 83 20.74 2.99 6.98
N GLY A 84 21.98 3.43 6.88
CA GLY A 84 22.33 4.79 6.50
C GLY A 84 21.70 5.91 7.33
N ASP A 85 21.76 7.11 6.76
CA ASP A 85 21.27 8.34 7.36
C ASP A 85 19.73 8.35 7.36
N ALA A 86 19.11 8.25 8.55
CA ALA A 86 17.64 8.22 8.72
C ALA A 86 16.93 9.41 8.03
N ARG A 87 17.60 10.56 7.93
CA ARG A 87 17.12 11.70 7.14
C ARG A 87 16.99 11.34 5.66
N LYS A 88 17.96 10.64 5.07
CA LYS A 88 17.90 10.16 3.68
C LYS A 88 16.75 9.18 3.48
N ILE A 89 16.50 8.29 4.44
CA ILE A 89 15.35 7.38 4.36
C ILE A 89 14.04 8.16 4.33
N LEU A 90 13.83 9.08 5.29
CA LEU A 90 12.63 9.92 5.32
C LEU A 90 12.40 10.67 3.99
N LEU A 91 13.47 11.23 3.40
CA LEU A 91 13.38 11.93 2.12
C LEU A 91 13.13 10.99 0.93
N SER A 92 13.60 9.74 1.00
CA SER A 92 13.39 8.75 -0.05
C SER A 92 11.91 8.40 -0.24
N LEU A 93 11.10 8.51 0.83
CA LEU A 93 9.64 8.32 0.78
C LEU A 93 8.93 9.34 -0.12
N PHE A 94 9.57 10.48 -0.40
CA PHE A 94 9.05 11.53 -1.27
C PHE A 94 9.77 11.57 -2.63
N ALA A 95 10.44 10.48 -3.02
CA ALA A 95 11.03 10.39 -4.35
C ALA A 95 9.96 10.57 -5.42
N THR A 96 10.26 11.36 -6.46
CA THR A 96 9.31 11.58 -7.55
C THR A 96 9.16 10.28 -8.36
N PRO A 97 7.95 9.69 -8.46
CA PRO A 97 7.72 8.45 -9.22
C PRO A 97 8.17 8.62 -10.68
N PRO A 98 8.73 7.61 -11.39
CA PRO A 98 9.31 7.79 -12.72
C PRO A 98 8.33 8.32 -13.78
N ALA A 99 8.86 8.85 -14.89
CA ALA A 99 8.03 9.32 -16.00
C ALA A 99 7.20 8.15 -16.58
N GLY A 100 5.93 8.40 -16.89
CA GLY A 100 5.02 7.36 -17.37
C GLY A 100 4.46 6.42 -16.30
N ALA A 101 4.89 6.54 -15.03
CA ALA A 101 4.22 5.87 -13.93
C ALA A 101 2.75 6.31 -13.87
N ARG A 102 1.83 5.37 -13.63
CA ARG A 102 0.43 5.69 -13.40
C ARG A 102 0.28 6.24 -11.98
N MET A 103 -0.30 7.43 -11.85
CA MET A 103 -0.60 8.01 -10.54
C MET A 103 -1.93 7.44 -10.05
N ARG A 104 -1.88 6.44 -9.15
CA ARG A 104 -3.06 5.83 -8.54
C ARG A 104 -3.08 5.98 -7.02
N GLY A 105 -2.27 6.87 -6.49
CA GLY A 105 -2.26 7.23 -5.08
C GLY A 105 -1.86 6.07 -4.18
N CYS A 106 -2.29 6.15 -2.92
CA CYS A 106 -2.08 5.08 -1.94
C CYS A 106 -3.22 4.05 -2.06
N PRO A 107 -2.92 2.75 -2.28
CA PRO A 107 -3.95 1.70 -2.34
C PRO A 107 -4.89 1.68 -1.11
N PHE A 108 -4.36 1.98 0.07
CA PHE A 108 -5.15 2.06 1.31
C PHE A 108 -6.04 3.31 1.37
N HIS A 109 -5.62 4.43 0.77
CA HIS A 109 -6.48 5.61 0.66
C HIS A 109 -7.67 5.33 -0.26
N ASN A 110 -7.41 4.75 -1.45
CA ASN A 110 -8.47 4.40 -2.39
C ASN A 110 -9.43 3.39 -1.76
N ALA A 111 -8.91 2.37 -1.10
CA ALA A 111 -9.73 1.40 -0.37
C ALA A 111 -10.58 2.07 0.72
N ALA A 112 -10.05 3.05 1.46
CA ALA A 112 -10.83 3.80 2.45
C ALA A 112 -12.05 4.49 1.83
N VAL A 113 -11.85 5.13 0.67
CA VAL A 113 -12.89 5.84 -0.08
C VAL A 113 -13.93 4.86 -0.64
N GLU A 114 -13.49 3.77 -1.25
CA GLU A 114 -14.37 2.81 -1.91
C GLU A 114 -15.11 1.88 -0.95
N ALA A 115 -14.53 1.60 0.23
CA ALA A 115 -15.13 0.78 1.27
C ALA A 115 -16.02 1.55 2.25
N ALA A 116 -16.10 2.88 2.13
CA ALA A 116 -16.80 3.72 3.09
C ALA A 116 -18.30 3.36 3.14
N GLY A 117 -18.78 2.92 4.31
CA GLY A 117 -20.19 2.56 4.54
C GLY A 117 -20.54 1.09 4.26
N ASP A 118 -19.78 0.41 3.39
CA ASP A 118 -20.18 -0.90 2.85
C ASP A 118 -19.26 -2.07 3.25
N MET A 119 -18.01 -1.81 3.66
CA MET A 119 -17.04 -2.86 4.01
C MET A 119 -16.27 -2.50 5.30
N PRO A 120 -16.87 -2.66 6.50
CA PRO A 120 -16.23 -2.29 7.76
C PRO A 120 -14.91 -3.04 8.02
N GLU A 121 -14.80 -4.29 7.61
CA GLU A 121 -13.57 -5.10 7.78
C GLU A 121 -12.41 -4.56 6.92
N VAL A 122 -12.71 -3.91 5.80
CA VAL A 122 -11.69 -3.24 4.97
C VAL A 122 -11.21 -1.95 5.64
N GLN A 123 -12.12 -1.21 6.29
CA GLN A 123 -11.77 0.01 7.04
C GLN A 123 -10.80 -0.29 8.19
N GLU A 124 -10.97 -1.42 8.88
CA GLU A 124 -10.05 -1.86 9.94
C GLU A 124 -8.63 -2.07 9.41
N ILE A 125 -8.46 -2.78 8.29
CA ILE A 125 -7.16 -3.02 7.64
C ILE A 125 -6.51 -1.70 7.22
N VAL A 126 -7.30 -0.78 6.66
CA VAL A 126 -6.82 0.56 6.29
C VAL A 126 -6.32 1.31 7.54
N HIS A 127 -7.09 1.34 8.62
CA HIS A 127 -6.70 2.03 9.85
C HIS A 127 -5.43 1.44 10.47
N GLU A 128 -5.32 0.11 10.53
CA GLU A 128 -4.13 -0.57 11.02
C GLU A 128 -2.90 -0.20 10.19
N GLN A 129 -3.02 -0.24 8.86
CA GLN A 129 -1.92 0.12 7.97
C GLN A 129 -1.51 1.59 8.13
N LYS A 130 -2.46 2.54 8.15
CA LYS A 130 -2.15 3.97 8.28
C LYS A 130 -1.47 4.27 9.62
N ARG A 131 -1.94 3.65 10.71
CA ARG A 131 -1.31 3.78 12.03
C ARG A 131 0.09 3.19 12.05
N SER A 132 0.29 2.00 11.47
CA SER A 132 1.61 1.38 11.34
C SER A 132 2.56 2.29 10.55
N TYR A 133 2.12 2.81 9.40
CA TYR A 133 2.90 3.73 8.56
C TYR A 133 3.34 4.98 9.34
N ILE A 134 2.42 5.65 10.02
CA ILE A 134 2.72 6.85 10.83
C ILE A 134 3.66 6.50 11.99
N ASN A 135 3.41 5.39 12.70
CA ASN A 135 4.31 4.93 13.77
C ASN A 135 5.72 4.65 13.24
N GLY A 136 5.82 4.13 12.03
CA GLY A 136 7.05 4.06 11.27
C GLY A 136 7.69 5.43 11.17
N LEU A 137 7.05 6.40 10.52
CA LEU A 137 7.60 7.74 10.34
C LEU A 137 8.09 8.38 11.65
N ILE A 138 7.38 8.16 12.76
CA ILE A 138 7.78 8.62 14.09
C ILE A 138 9.09 7.96 14.55
N ARG A 139 9.26 6.65 14.33
CA ARG A 139 10.51 5.94 14.64
C ARG A 139 11.68 6.44 13.80
N LEU A 140 11.49 6.64 12.50
CA LEU A 140 12.53 7.24 11.63
C LEU A 140 12.85 8.67 12.05
N SER A 141 11.84 9.48 12.38
CA SER A 141 12.02 10.84 12.87
C SER A 141 12.87 10.88 14.15
N LYS A 142 12.65 9.93 15.06
CA LYS A 142 13.47 9.77 16.27
C LYS A 142 14.90 9.38 15.92
N ALA A 143 15.08 8.43 15.01
CA ALA A 143 16.40 8.00 14.56
C ALA A 143 17.18 9.14 13.84
N ALA A 144 16.47 10.06 13.18
CA ALA A 144 17.04 11.25 12.56
C ALA A 144 17.42 12.35 13.56
N GLY A 145 17.12 12.19 14.86
CA GLY A 145 17.43 13.19 15.88
C GLY A 145 16.39 14.29 16.03
N ALA A 146 15.16 14.09 15.54
CA ALA A 146 14.12 15.13 15.64
C ALA A 146 13.77 15.45 17.11
N ALA A 147 13.71 16.73 17.47
CA ALA A 147 13.33 17.19 18.81
C ALA A 147 11.90 16.75 19.20
N ASN A 148 10.98 16.73 18.24
CA ASN A 148 9.62 16.20 18.41
C ASN A 148 9.28 15.16 17.32
N PRO A 149 9.68 13.88 17.50
CA PRO A 149 9.49 12.84 16.49
C PRO A 149 8.02 12.55 16.17
N ARG A 150 7.13 12.72 17.16
CA ARG A 150 5.70 12.51 16.98
C ARG A 150 5.12 13.56 16.04
N MET A 151 5.46 14.83 16.24
CA MET A 151 5.01 15.91 15.37
C MET A 151 5.53 15.70 13.95
N LEU A 152 6.85 15.53 13.79
CA LEU A 152 7.46 15.35 12.46
C LEU A 152 6.86 14.15 11.73
N GLY A 153 6.74 12.99 12.38
CA GLY A 153 6.19 11.80 11.76
C GLY A 153 4.74 11.97 11.27
N ASN A 154 3.90 12.69 12.03
CA ASN A 154 2.53 13.00 11.59
C ASN A 154 2.50 13.99 10.43
N GLN A 155 3.32 15.04 10.46
CA GLN A 155 3.42 16.00 9.35
C GLN A 155 3.87 15.34 8.05
N LEU A 156 4.89 14.47 8.13
CA LEU A 156 5.36 13.70 6.98
C LEU A 156 4.28 12.74 6.46
N GLY A 157 3.50 12.12 7.34
CA GLY A 157 2.35 11.30 6.96
C GLY A 157 1.31 12.08 6.16
N VAL A 158 0.96 13.29 6.63
CA VAL A 158 0.02 14.18 5.94
C VAL A 158 0.56 14.61 4.56
N LEU A 159 1.84 15.00 4.48
CA LEU A 159 2.46 15.37 3.21
C LEU A 159 2.46 14.20 2.20
N TYR A 160 2.71 12.98 2.66
CA TYR A 160 2.74 11.80 1.81
C TYR A 160 1.34 11.49 1.25
N GLU A 161 0.31 11.47 2.10
CA GLU A 161 -1.09 11.30 1.65
C GLU A 161 -1.50 12.40 0.68
N GLY A 162 -1.16 13.66 0.98
CA GLY A 162 -1.46 14.80 0.12
C GLY A 162 -0.78 14.70 -1.25
N ALA A 163 0.48 14.28 -1.30
CA ALA A 163 1.21 14.07 -2.55
C ALA A 163 0.58 12.94 -3.38
N ALA A 164 0.27 11.81 -2.74
CA ALA A 164 -0.37 10.66 -3.39
C ALA A 164 -1.76 11.02 -3.94
N ALA A 165 -2.58 11.72 -3.17
CA ALA A 165 -3.91 12.15 -3.59
C ALA A 165 -3.85 13.18 -4.72
N LEU A 166 -3.07 14.25 -4.56
CA LEU A 166 -3.01 15.34 -5.54
C LEU A 166 -2.39 14.89 -6.86
N SER A 167 -1.35 14.03 -6.81
CA SER A 167 -0.77 13.47 -8.03
C SER A 167 -1.74 12.59 -8.81
N THR A 168 -2.65 11.90 -8.11
CA THR A 168 -3.72 11.12 -8.73
C THR A 168 -4.75 12.04 -9.37
N SER A 169 -5.26 13.04 -8.63
CA SER A 169 -6.30 13.96 -9.09
C SER A 169 -5.87 14.79 -10.30
N LEU A 170 -4.61 15.24 -10.33
CA LEU A 170 -4.08 16.06 -11.41
C LEU A 170 -3.39 15.24 -12.50
N ASN A 171 -3.22 13.93 -12.28
CA ASN A 171 -2.34 13.08 -13.09
C ASN A 171 -0.95 13.70 -13.29
N ASP A 172 -0.41 14.28 -12.21
CA ASP A 172 0.81 15.08 -12.22
C ASP A 172 1.74 14.68 -11.07
N ARG A 173 2.97 14.28 -11.40
CA ARG A 173 4.00 13.91 -10.44
C ARG A 173 4.63 15.09 -9.70
N THR A 174 4.38 16.34 -10.10
CA THR A 174 4.93 17.54 -9.45
C THR A 174 4.53 17.64 -7.97
N ALA A 175 3.36 17.10 -7.58
CA ALA A 175 2.93 17.06 -6.18
C ALA A 175 3.96 16.36 -5.27
N TRP A 176 4.64 15.31 -5.76
CA TRP A 176 5.73 14.64 -5.04
C TRP A 176 6.96 15.53 -4.89
N THR A 177 7.26 16.36 -5.89
CA THR A 177 8.36 17.34 -5.81
C THR A 177 8.07 18.41 -4.77
N HIS A 178 6.83 18.91 -4.71
CA HIS A 178 6.40 19.89 -3.70
C HIS A 178 6.43 19.30 -2.29
N ALA A 179 5.88 18.09 -2.11
CA ALA A 179 5.89 17.41 -0.84
C ALA A 179 7.32 17.11 -0.35
N ARG A 180 8.22 16.72 -1.26
CA ARG A 180 9.63 16.52 -0.94
C ARG A 180 10.28 17.79 -0.39
N LYS A 181 10.11 18.93 -1.06
CA LYS A 181 10.67 20.22 -0.58
C LYS A 181 10.10 20.62 0.79
N ALA A 182 8.80 20.41 1.01
CA ALA A 182 8.19 20.66 2.31
C ALA A 182 8.76 19.71 3.39
N ALA A 183 8.94 18.44 3.07
CA ALA A 183 9.55 17.46 3.96
C ALA A 183 11.00 17.81 4.29
N GLU A 184 11.81 18.25 3.32
CA GLU A 184 13.18 18.74 3.54
C GLU A 184 13.19 19.86 4.59
N THR A 185 12.37 20.90 4.41
CA THR A 185 12.25 22.00 5.37
C THR A 185 11.84 21.53 6.76
N LEU A 186 10.83 20.66 6.87
CA LEU A 186 10.35 20.17 8.16
C LEU A 186 11.37 19.29 8.87
N ILE A 187 12.05 18.42 8.14
CA ILE A 187 13.08 17.55 8.70
C ILE A 187 14.25 18.40 9.20
N ASP A 188 14.76 19.33 8.39
CA ASP A 188 15.89 20.17 8.76
C ASP A 188 15.56 21.04 9.99
N ALA A 189 14.37 21.62 10.04
CA ALA A 189 13.91 22.38 11.19
C ALA A 189 13.74 21.52 12.46
N ALA A 190 13.41 20.25 12.32
CA ALA A 190 13.17 19.35 13.45
C ALA A 190 14.46 18.73 14.02
N ILE A 191 15.51 18.57 13.21
CA ILE A 191 16.80 17.97 13.62
C ILE A 191 17.85 19.00 14.05
N THR A 192 17.64 20.28 13.72
CA THR A 192 18.54 21.35 14.17
C THR A 192 18.27 21.63 15.63
N ASP A 193 19.34 21.67 16.44
CA ASP A 193 19.26 21.91 17.88
C ASP A 193 18.54 23.25 18.13
N PRO A 194 17.42 23.28 18.88
CA PRO A 194 16.86 24.53 19.35
C PRO A 194 17.84 25.04 20.42
N GLY A 195 18.79 25.86 20.01
CA GLY A 195 19.80 26.46 20.89
C GLY A 195 19.21 27.11 22.13
#